data_AF-A0A1G1ZQB5-F1
#
_entry.id   AF-A0A1G1ZQB5-F1
#
_cell.length_a   1.000
_cell.length_b   1.000
_cell.length_c   1.000
_cell.angle_alpha   90.00
_cell.angle_beta   90.00
_cell.angle_gamma   90.00
#
_symmetry.space_group_name_H-M   'P 1'
#
loop_
_entity.id
_entity.type
_entity.pdbx_description
1 polymer ?
#
loop_
_entity_poly.entity_id
_entity_poly.type
_entity_poly.pdbx_seq_one_letter_code
_entity_poly.pdbx_strand_id
1 'polypeptide(L)'
;MKPAKKDLIIILIWPIAASLISFLIRADVMVSMLLFFGVPAVYLSIRKPSCVKMAAIFSVIASIPLAIIIDYVMEVTGGWFLPYSVFGDFRLFGYVTIEQLIWLFLYLYFVAMFYENFLDQSCAHQLYRPAVKYFAVILFILFGLFLTVLLIDPKLLEIHYFYLKIGFLLVLPIIIFSLFKSPNFYLKFFWTGIYFLFFSLIYEVTALLLGQWTFPAEHQFVSYVSFGAARFPLEEFIFWIMLGSVATSLYYSLLHKKID
;
A
#
# COMPACT_ATOMS: atom_id res chain seq x y z
N MET A 1 -4.27 7.64 25.11
CA MET A 1 -5.63 7.09 25.34
C MET A 1 -5.65 5.68 24.78
N LYS A 2 -6.12 4.66 25.51
CA LYS A 2 -6.30 3.33 24.90
C LYS A 2 -7.31 3.48 23.74
N PRO A 3 -7.05 2.91 22.55
CA PRO A 3 -8.06 2.90 21.50
C PRO A 3 -9.35 2.32 22.09
N ALA A 4 -10.45 3.05 21.96
CA ALA A 4 -11.71 2.53 22.45
C ALA A 4 -12.09 1.35 21.56
N LYS A 5 -12.65 0.27 22.12
CA LYS A 5 -13.23 -0.83 21.31
C LYS A 5 -14.17 -0.30 20.20
N LYS A 6 -14.79 0.85 20.45
CA LYS A 6 -15.61 1.61 19.47
C LYS A 6 -14.83 2.03 18.23
N ASP A 7 -13.58 2.49 18.36
CA ASP A 7 -12.73 2.91 17.25
C ASP A 7 -12.49 1.74 16.28
N LEU A 8 -12.22 0.55 16.82
CA LEU A 8 -12.01 -0.65 16.00
C LEU A 8 -13.29 -1.06 15.26
N ILE A 9 -14.45 -0.99 15.92
CA ILE A 9 -15.74 -1.32 15.29
C ILE A 9 -16.03 -0.38 14.11
N ILE A 10 -15.82 0.92 14.29
CA ILE A 10 -16.00 1.91 13.22
C ILE A 10 -15.12 1.56 12.02
N ILE A 11 -13.83 1.31 12.27
CA ILE A 11 -12.85 0.97 11.24
C ILE A 11 -13.13 -0.38 10.56
N LEU A 12 -13.73 -1.34 11.28
CA LEU A 12 -14.11 -2.65 10.74
C LEU A 12 -15.33 -2.58 9.82
N ILE A 13 -16.32 -1.76 10.16
CA ILE A 13 -17.56 -1.60 9.38
C ILE A 13 -17.32 -0.67 8.17
N TRP A 14 -16.38 0.26 8.29
CA TRP A 14 -16.16 1.31 7.29
C TRP A 14 -15.95 0.81 5.84
N PRO A 15 -15.18 -0.26 5.55
CA PRO A 15 -14.98 -0.71 4.16
C PRO A 15 -16.27 -1.16 3.49
N ILE A 16 -17.21 -1.72 4.26
CA ILE A 16 -18.54 -2.07 3.76
C ILE A 16 -19.31 -0.79 3.39
N ALA A 17 -19.29 0.22 4.26
CA ALA A 17 -19.93 1.50 3.98
C ALA A 17 -19.28 2.21 2.77
N ALA A 18 -17.95 2.23 2.69
CA ALA A 18 -17.20 2.81 1.57
C ALA A 18 -17.52 2.12 0.25
N SER A 19 -17.63 0.78 0.24
CA SER A 19 -18.05 0.01 -0.93
C SER A 19 -19.46 0.36 -1.36
N LEU A 20 -20.42 0.36 -0.43
CA LEU A 20 -21.82 0.72 -0.69
C LEU A 20 -21.95 2.13 -1.26
N ILE A 21 -21.28 3.11 -0.64
CA ILE A 21 -21.28 4.50 -1.12
C ILE A 21 -20.67 4.56 -2.53
N SER A 22 -19.54 3.88 -2.77
CA SER A 22 -18.87 3.86 -4.07
C SER A 22 -19.79 3.31 -5.17
N PHE A 23 -20.53 2.23 -4.91
CA PHE A 23 -21.49 1.69 -5.87
C PHE A 23 -22.70 2.61 -6.08
N LEU A 24 -23.25 3.19 -5.02
CA LEU A 24 -24.43 4.07 -5.09
C LEU A 24 -24.18 5.31 -5.95
N ILE A 25 -22.99 5.89 -5.86
CA ILE A 25 -22.64 7.10 -6.61
C ILE A 25 -21.84 6.81 -7.89
N ARG A 26 -21.56 5.53 -8.19
CA ARG A 26 -20.62 5.11 -9.25
C ARG A 26 -19.30 5.87 -9.17
N ALA A 27 -18.70 5.83 -7.99
CA ALA A 27 -17.47 6.56 -7.68
C ALA A 27 -16.36 6.23 -8.68
N ASP A 28 -15.63 7.27 -9.10
CA ASP A 28 -14.34 7.10 -9.76
C ASP A 28 -13.27 6.62 -8.77
N VAL A 29 -12.08 6.32 -9.31
CA VAL A 29 -10.94 5.80 -8.54
C VAL A 29 -10.51 6.77 -7.41
N MET A 30 -10.59 8.09 -7.63
CA MET A 30 -10.20 9.09 -6.64
C MET A 30 -11.19 9.09 -5.47
N VAL A 31 -12.48 9.12 -5.76
CA VAL A 31 -13.53 9.11 -4.73
C VAL A 31 -13.50 7.81 -3.94
N SER A 32 -13.39 6.66 -4.60
CA SER A 32 -13.28 5.38 -3.90
C SER A 32 -12.01 5.30 -3.06
N MET A 33 -10.86 5.72 -3.57
CA MET A 33 -9.61 5.78 -2.80
C MET A 33 -9.74 6.66 -1.55
N LEU A 34 -10.35 7.84 -1.67
CA LEU A 34 -10.55 8.73 -0.52
C LEU A 34 -11.52 8.13 0.50
N LEU A 35 -12.59 7.47 0.04
CA LEU A 35 -13.52 6.76 0.93
C LEU A 35 -12.82 5.61 1.66
N PHE A 36 -12.10 4.76 0.94
CA PHE A 36 -11.47 3.57 1.52
C PHE A 36 -10.27 3.93 2.39
N PHE A 37 -9.35 4.78 1.95
CA PHE A 37 -8.11 5.07 2.69
C PHE A 37 -8.12 6.42 3.38
N GLY A 38 -8.58 7.47 2.69
CA GLY A 38 -8.54 8.84 3.20
C GLY A 38 -9.36 9.01 4.47
N VAL A 39 -10.65 8.66 4.45
CA VAL A 39 -11.55 8.83 5.58
C VAL A 39 -11.07 8.10 6.85
N PRO A 40 -10.77 6.78 6.83
CA PRO A 40 -10.34 6.11 8.04
C PRO A 40 -8.95 6.57 8.50
N ALA A 41 -8.05 6.95 7.58
CA ALA A 41 -6.77 7.51 7.97
C ALA A 41 -6.92 8.87 8.66
N VAL A 42 -7.79 9.76 8.16
CA VAL A 42 -8.11 11.04 8.81
C VAL A 42 -8.75 10.81 10.18
N TYR A 43 -9.70 9.88 10.27
CA TYR A 43 -10.32 9.49 11.54
C TYR A 43 -9.25 9.10 12.58
N LEU A 44 -8.36 8.16 12.23
CA LEU A 44 -7.28 7.71 13.11
C LEU A 44 -6.24 8.80 13.41
N SER A 45 -6.03 9.74 12.50
CA SER A 45 -5.16 10.92 12.69
C SER A 45 -5.71 11.85 13.76
N ILE A 46 -7.02 12.09 13.76
CA ILE A 46 -7.70 12.91 14.78
C ILE A 46 -7.61 12.24 16.16
N ARG A 47 -7.67 10.89 16.21
CA ARG A 47 -7.56 10.13 17.46
C ARG A 47 -6.16 10.15 18.06
N LYS A 48 -5.11 10.22 17.22
CA LYS A 48 -3.71 10.19 17.67
C LYS A 48 -2.82 11.20 16.90
N PRO A 49 -3.06 12.52 17.08
CA PRO A 49 -2.43 13.56 16.27
C PRO A 49 -0.90 13.64 16.44
N SER A 50 -0.37 13.25 17.60
CA SER A 50 1.08 13.25 17.84
C SER A 50 1.86 12.25 16.97
N CYS A 51 1.19 11.26 16.39
CA CYS A 51 1.79 10.26 15.52
C CYS A 51 1.75 10.63 14.02
N VAL A 52 0.90 11.58 13.64
CA VAL A 52 0.62 11.96 12.23
C VAL A 52 1.90 12.31 11.47
N LYS A 53 2.79 13.09 12.08
CA LYS A 53 3.99 13.57 11.40
C LYS A 53 4.92 12.42 10.99
N MET A 54 5.12 11.43 11.85
CA MET A 54 5.98 10.28 11.53
C MET A 54 5.34 9.37 10.48
N ALA A 55 4.05 9.06 10.64
CA ALA A 55 3.31 8.28 9.65
C ALA A 55 3.34 8.95 8.27
N ALA A 56 3.10 10.27 8.20
CA ALA A 56 3.13 11.02 6.96
C ALA A 56 4.53 11.02 6.30
N ILE A 57 5.59 11.25 7.08
CA ILE A 57 6.96 11.24 6.57
C ILE A 57 7.33 9.87 6.03
N PHE A 58 7.03 8.80 6.76
CA PHE A 58 7.22 7.42 6.28
C PHE A 58 6.49 7.20 4.96
N SER A 59 5.20 7.54 4.91
CA SER A 59 4.39 7.33 3.72
C SER A 59 4.87 8.13 2.53
N VAL A 60 5.29 9.39 2.68
CA VAL A 60 5.86 10.19 1.58
C VAL A 60 7.16 9.58 1.08
N ILE A 61 8.10 9.26 1.98
CA ILE A 61 9.41 8.70 1.62
C ILE A 61 9.24 7.37 0.88
N ALA A 62 8.30 6.54 1.31
CA ALA A 62 8.06 5.24 0.72
C ALA A 62 7.24 5.32 -0.58
N SER A 63 6.13 6.06 -0.59
CA SER A 63 5.18 6.07 -1.70
C SER A 63 5.75 6.66 -2.98
N ILE A 64 6.47 7.78 -2.93
CA ILE A 64 6.96 8.44 -4.15
C ILE A 64 7.85 7.49 -4.99
N PRO A 65 8.97 6.97 -4.47
CA PRO A 65 9.83 6.10 -5.27
C PRO A 65 9.13 4.80 -5.64
N LEU A 66 8.41 4.17 -4.71
CA LEU A 66 7.79 2.87 -4.95
C LEU A 66 6.63 2.95 -5.94
N ALA A 67 5.75 3.93 -5.82
CA ALA A 67 4.62 4.09 -6.74
C ALA A 67 5.13 4.35 -8.15
N ILE A 68 6.09 5.26 -8.33
CA ILE A 68 6.62 5.54 -9.68
C ILE A 68 7.27 4.29 -10.29
N ILE A 69 8.13 3.60 -9.54
CA ILE A 69 8.83 2.41 -10.07
C ILE A 69 7.83 1.32 -10.41
N ILE A 70 6.93 0.99 -9.46
CA ILE A 70 6.03 -0.15 -9.60
C ILE A 70 4.98 0.15 -10.65
N ASP A 71 4.30 1.29 -10.57
CA ASP A 71 3.23 1.66 -11.49
C ASP A 71 3.75 1.81 -12.93
N TYR A 72 4.95 2.38 -13.11
CA TYR A 72 5.57 2.47 -14.44
C TYR A 72 5.77 1.08 -15.05
N VAL A 73 6.43 0.17 -14.31
CA VAL A 73 6.72 -1.18 -14.84
C VAL A 73 5.43 -1.96 -15.07
N MET A 74 4.46 -1.84 -14.17
CA MET A 74 3.18 -2.55 -14.27
C MET A 74 2.33 -2.04 -15.43
N GLU A 75 2.24 -0.73 -15.68
CA GLU A 75 1.52 -0.18 -16.82
C GLU A 75 2.22 -0.51 -18.15
N VAL A 76 3.56 -0.39 -18.23
CA VAL A 76 4.34 -0.72 -19.44
C VAL A 76 4.17 -2.20 -19.83
N THR A 77 4.20 -3.10 -18.86
CA THR A 77 4.04 -4.54 -19.10
C THR A 77 2.59 -5.00 -19.19
N GLY A 78 1.63 -4.08 -19.00
CA GLY A 78 0.21 -4.38 -18.93
C GLY A 78 -0.19 -5.21 -17.71
N GLY A 79 0.67 -5.28 -16.68
CA GLY A 79 0.36 -5.89 -15.41
C GLY A 79 -0.91 -5.31 -14.80
N TRP A 80 -1.08 -4.00 -14.81
CA TRP A 80 -2.37 -3.36 -14.59
C TRP A 80 -2.54 -2.13 -15.47
N PHE A 81 -3.78 -1.63 -15.54
CA PHE A 81 -4.10 -0.42 -16.28
C PHE A 81 -5.24 0.34 -15.61
N LEU A 82 -5.04 1.65 -15.41
CA LEU A 82 -6.07 2.56 -14.92
C LEU A 82 -6.72 3.28 -16.11
N PRO A 83 -7.94 2.92 -16.52
CA PRO A 83 -8.53 3.42 -17.77
C PRO A 83 -8.95 4.89 -17.72
N TYR A 84 -9.31 5.41 -16.55
CA TYR A 84 -9.84 6.77 -16.40
C TYR A 84 -9.18 7.51 -15.24
N SER A 85 -8.54 8.64 -15.54
CA SER A 85 -7.94 9.52 -14.55
C SER A 85 -8.78 10.79 -14.37
N VAL A 86 -8.93 11.25 -13.12
CA VAL A 86 -9.52 12.55 -12.78
C VAL A 86 -8.62 13.72 -13.18
N PHE A 87 -7.34 13.47 -13.46
CA PHE A 87 -6.37 14.45 -13.96
C PHE A 87 -6.25 14.43 -15.49
N GLY A 88 -7.21 13.82 -16.20
CA GLY A 88 -7.23 13.74 -17.65
C GLY A 88 -6.13 12.83 -18.19
N ASP A 89 -5.49 13.23 -19.29
CA ASP A 89 -4.48 12.39 -19.97
C ASP A 89 -3.06 12.50 -19.37
N PHE A 90 -2.89 13.29 -18.30
CA PHE A 90 -1.57 13.49 -17.71
C PHE A 90 -1.07 12.21 -17.03
N ARG A 91 0.06 11.70 -17.52
CA ARG A 91 0.77 10.56 -16.92
C ARG A 91 2.27 10.88 -16.80
N LEU A 92 2.81 10.71 -15.60
CA LEU A 92 4.24 10.84 -15.36
C LEU A 92 4.99 9.75 -16.15
N PHE A 93 5.97 10.18 -16.94
CA PHE A 93 6.69 9.33 -17.89
C PHE A 93 5.79 8.61 -18.92
N GLY A 94 4.56 9.10 -19.15
CA GLY A 94 3.60 8.50 -20.09
C GLY A 94 2.78 7.34 -19.52
N TYR A 95 3.09 6.85 -18.31
CA TYR A 95 2.44 5.66 -17.74
C TYR A 95 1.83 5.93 -16.35
N VAL A 96 2.56 6.58 -15.45
CA VAL A 96 2.19 6.66 -14.03
C VAL A 96 1.15 7.75 -13.78
N THR A 97 0.00 7.36 -13.23
CA THR A 97 -1.07 8.32 -12.92
C THR A 97 -0.85 9.00 -11.57
N ILE A 98 -1.38 10.21 -11.39
CA ILE A 98 -1.26 10.94 -10.11
C ILE A 98 -2.04 10.23 -9.00
N GLU A 99 -3.14 9.59 -9.36
CA GLU A 99 -3.97 8.78 -8.47
C GLU A 99 -3.17 7.67 -7.83
N GLN A 100 -2.28 7.00 -8.56
CA GLN A 100 -1.45 5.92 -8.03
C GLN A 100 -0.45 6.41 -6.97
N LEU A 101 0.09 7.62 -7.14
CA LEU A 101 0.94 8.24 -6.11
C LEU A 101 0.16 8.54 -4.84
N ILE A 102 -1.03 9.14 -4.98
CA ILE A 102 -1.92 9.47 -3.87
C ILE A 102 -2.39 8.18 -3.18
N TRP A 103 -2.67 7.15 -3.96
CA TRP A 103 -3.16 5.86 -3.50
C TRP A 103 -2.14 5.16 -2.63
N LEU A 104 -0.91 5.00 -3.12
CA LEU A 104 0.12 4.35 -2.33
C LEU A 104 0.45 5.16 -1.09
N PHE A 105 0.46 6.50 -1.17
CA PHE A 105 0.61 7.35 0.00
C PHE A 105 -0.48 7.08 1.05
N LEU A 106 -1.75 7.11 0.64
CA LEU A 106 -2.89 6.92 1.54
C LEU A 106 -2.95 5.51 2.11
N TYR A 107 -2.62 4.48 1.33
CA TYR A 107 -2.48 3.11 1.79
C TYR A 107 -1.43 3.00 2.90
N LEU A 108 -0.19 3.42 2.62
CA LEU A 108 0.91 3.33 3.59
C LEU A 108 0.61 4.16 4.84
N TYR A 109 0.02 5.35 4.66
CA TYR A 109 -0.37 6.24 5.75
C TYR A 109 -1.47 5.63 6.62
N PHE A 110 -2.48 5.02 6.01
CA PHE A 110 -3.55 4.36 6.75
C PHE A 110 -3.02 3.17 7.55
N VAL A 111 -2.19 2.33 6.96
CA VAL A 111 -1.55 1.19 7.65
C VAL A 111 -0.70 1.68 8.83
N ALA A 112 0.12 2.72 8.64
CA ALA A 112 0.92 3.30 9.71
C ALA A 112 0.04 3.88 10.83
N MET A 113 -1.02 4.63 10.49
CA MET A 113 -1.94 5.17 11.49
C MET A 113 -2.76 4.08 12.21
N PHE A 114 -3.08 2.98 11.53
CA PHE A 114 -3.69 1.80 12.15
C PHE A 114 -2.75 1.16 13.17
N TYR A 115 -1.48 0.95 12.78
CA TYR A 115 -0.43 0.47 13.66
C TYR A 115 -0.33 1.33 14.93
N GLU A 116 -0.30 2.65 14.77
CA GLU A 116 -0.21 3.60 15.87
C GLU A 116 -1.44 3.60 16.78
N ASN A 117 -2.63 3.42 16.23
CA ASN A 117 -3.84 3.45 17.06
C ASN A 117 -4.05 2.14 17.82
N PHE A 118 -3.73 1.00 17.22
CA PHE A 118 -4.13 -0.31 17.75
C PHE A 118 -2.99 -1.20 18.25
N LEU A 119 -1.75 -1.02 17.79
CA LEU A 119 -0.64 -1.94 18.08
C LEU A 119 0.48 -1.33 18.93
N ASP A 120 0.85 -0.08 18.66
CA ASP A 120 1.80 0.68 19.47
C ASP A 120 1.12 1.90 20.09
N GLN A 121 0.98 1.89 21.42
CA GLN A 121 0.31 2.97 22.13
C GLN A 121 1.22 4.18 22.35
N SER A 122 2.52 4.06 22.09
CA SER A 122 3.49 5.15 22.28
C SER A 122 3.71 5.92 20.97
N CYS A 123 3.50 7.24 20.98
CA CYS A 123 3.91 8.12 19.86
C CYS A 123 5.34 8.68 20.06
N ALA A 124 6.20 7.98 20.79
CA ALA A 124 7.53 8.47 21.17
C ALA A 124 8.54 8.31 20.03
N HIS A 125 8.19 8.78 18.84
CA HIS A 125 8.93 8.54 17.60
C HIS A 125 9.90 9.68 17.33
N GLN A 126 11.14 9.32 16.98
CA GLN A 126 12.17 10.28 16.62
C GLN A 126 12.36 10.29 15.11
N LEU A 127 11.92 11.37 14.46
CA LEU A 127 11.96 11.55 13.01
C LEU A 127 13.37 11.48 12.40
N TYR A 128 14.39 11.83 13.18
CA TYR A 128 15.76 12.02 12.69
C TYR A 128 16.70 10.85 13.00
N ARG A 129 16.14 9.67 13.30
CA ARG A 129 16.97 8.49 13.54
C ARG A 129 17.72 8.05 12.28
N PRO A 130 18.93 7.49 12.43
CA PRO A 130 19.69 6.96 11.29
C PRO A 130 18.89 5.97 10.44
N ALA A 131 18.03 5.14 11.06
CA ALA A 131 17.20 4.17 10.36
C ALA A 131 16.29 4.81 9.29
N VAL A 132 15.64 5.94 9.61
CA VAL A 132 14.79 6.68 8.65
C VAL A 132 15.62 7.22 7.49
N LYS A 133 16.82 7.72 7.78
CA LYS A 133 17.75 8.22 6.75
C LYS A 133 18.22 7.09 5.84
N TYR A 134 18.62 5.95 6.39
CA TYR A 134 19.03 4.79 5.60
C TYR A 134 17.89 4.25 4.74
N PHE A 135 16.67 4.18 5.30
CA PHE A 135 15.48 3.79 4.55
C PHE A 135 15.23 4.73 3.36
N ALA A 136 15.24 6.04 3.59
CA ALA A 136 15.12 7.02 2.51
C ALA A 136 16.24 6.85 1.47
N VAL A 137 17.50 6.80 1.91
CA VAL A 137 18.65 6.66 1.00
C VAL A 137 18.54 5.41 0.14
N ILE A 138 18.17 4.26 0.71
CA ILE A 138 18.00 3.01 -0.04
C ILE A 138 16.90 3.17 -1.10
N LEU A 139 15.73 3.71 -0.75
CA LEU A 139 14.64 3.89 -1.70
C LEU A 139 14.97 4.90 -2.80
N PHE A 140 15.64 6.00 -2.46
CA PHE A 140 16.05 7.00 -3.44
C PHE A 140 17.23 6.55 -4.32
N ILE A 141 18.09 5.65 -3.83
CA ILE A 141 19.09 4.97 -4.67
C ILE A 141 18.38 4.07 -5.69
N LEU A 142 17.42 3.25 -5.25
CA LEU A 142 16.62 2.41 -6.16
C LEU A 142 15.88 3.26 -7.20
N PHE A 143 15.34 4.40 -6.78
CA PHE A 143 14.70 5.35 -7.68
C PHE A 143 15.69 5.99 -8.67
N GLY A 144 16.87 6.39 -8.21
CA GLY A 144 17.93 6.90 -9.09
C GLY A 144 18.40 5.86 -10.12
N LEU A 145 18.51 4.59 -9.71
CA LEU A 145 18.80 3.47 -10.62
C LEU A 145 17.68 3.29 -11.64
N PHE A 146 16.42 3.30 -11.21
CA PHE A 146 15.26 3.27 -12.10
C PHE A 146 15.29 4.40 -13.14
N LEU A 147 15.50 5.65 -12.71
CA LEU A 147 15.60 6.79 -13.61
C LEU A 147 16.77 6.66 -14.60
N THR A 148 17.90 6.13 -14.13
CA THR A 148 19.07 5.88 -14.98
C THR A 148 18.74 4.87 -16.08
N VAL A 149 18.08 3.76 -15.73
CA VAL A 149 17.65 2.75 -16.70
C VAL A 149 16.61 3.32 -17.67
N LEU A 150 15.62 4.04 -17.15
CA LEU A 150 14.57 4.70 -17.92
C LEU A 150 15.14 5.63 -19.01
N LEU A 151 16.20 6.36 -18.70
CA LEU A 151 16.83 7.32 -19.60
C LEU A 151 17.80 6.68 -20.61
N ILE A 152 18.38 5.52 -20.30
CA ILE A 152 19.38 4.85 -21.14
C ILE A 152 18.73 3.82 -22.07
N ASP A 153 17.94 2.90 -21.51
CA ASP A 153 17.24 1.86 -22.26
C ASP A 153 15.97 1.42 -21.49
N PRO A 154 14.81 2.05 -21.75
CA PRO A 154 13.57 1.75 -21.04
C PRO A 154 13.07 0.32 -21.26
N LYS A 155 13.54 -0.40 -22.29
CA LYS A 155 13.16 -1.81 -22.51
C LYS A 155 13.67 -2.73 -21.41
N LEU A 156 14.74 -2.35 -20.72
CA LEU A 156 15.23 -3.09 -19.55
C LEU A 156 14.25 -3.08 -18.38
N LEU A 157 13.24 -2.19 -18.40
CA LEU A 157 12.17 -2.13 -17.41
C LEU A 157 10.97 -3.03 -17.75
N GLU A 158 10.96 -3.69 -18.92
CA GLU A 158 9.95 -4.69 -19.29
C GLU A 158 10.24 -6.05 -18.59
N ILE A 159 10.04 -6.07 -17.28
CA ILE A 159 10.43 -7.19 -16.43
C ILE A 159 9.28 -8.22 -16.33
N HIS A 160 9.45 -9.41 -16.92
CA HIS A 160 8.49 -10.50 -16.74
C HIS A 160 8.28 -10.88 -15.27
N TYR A 161 7.03 -11.11 -14.89
CA TYR A 161 6.62 -11.45 -13.51
C TYR A 161 7.12 -10.42 -12.49
N PHE A 162 7.13 -9.14 -12.87
CA PHE A 162 7.63 -8.06 -12.00
C PHE A 162 6.95 -8.06 -10.63
N TYR A 163 5.63 -8.23 -10.60
CA TYR A 163 4.86 -8.19 -9.35
C TYR A 163 5.25 -9.34 -8.39
N LEU A 164 5.42 -10.54 -8.92
CA LEU A 164 5.93 -11.68 -8.15
C LEU A 164 7.31 -11.35 -7.55
N LYS A 165 8.23 -10.86 -8.39
CA LYS A 165 9.62 -10.55 -7.99
C LYS A 165 9.67 -9.45 -6.93
N ILE A 166 8.91 -8.37 -7.08
CA ILE A 166 8.88 -7.28 -6.11
C ILE A 166 8.26 -7.75 -4.78
N GLY A 167 7.25 -8.61 -4.81
CA GLY A 167 6.69 -9.26 -3.63
C GLY A 167 7.73 -10.10 -2.87
N PHE A 168 8.49 -10.94 -3.60
CA PHE A 168 9.59 -11.72 -3.03
C PHE A 168 10.75 -10.88 -2.51
N LEU A 169 11.01 -9.71 -3.08
CA LEU A 169 12.13 -8.85 -2.68
C LEU A 169 11.77 -7.91 -1.52
N LEU A 170 10.57 -7.33 -1.54
CA LEU A 170 10.19 -6.28 -0.58
C LEU A 170 9.29 -6.79 0.55
N VAL A 171 8.42 -7.77 0.31
CA VAL A 171 7.39 -8.21 1.28
C VAL A 171 7.89 -9.40 2.11
N LEU A 172 8.35 -10.47 1.45
CA LEU A 172 8.72 -11.68 2.18
C LEU A 172 9.96 -11.54 3.07
N PRO A 173 11.06 -10.88 2.67
CA PRO A 173 12.27 -10.83 3.48
C PRO A 173 12.05 -10.08 4.79
N ILE A 174 11.25 -9.01 4.78
CA ILE A 174 10.96 -8.25 6.00
C ILE A 174 10.10 -9.04 6.97
N ILE A 175 9.14 -9.82 6.46
CA ILE A 175 8.30 -10.71 7.28
C ILE A 175 9.17 -11.82 7.87
N ILE A 176 9.93 -12.53 7.05
CA ILE A 176 10.81 -13.63 7.47
C ILE A 176 11.82 -13.14 8.52
N PHE A 177 12.51 -12.03 8.24
CA PHE A 177 13.46 -11.42 9.17
C PHE A 177 12.81 -11.09 10.52
N SER A 178 11.60 -10.53 10.50
CA SER A 178 10.87 -10.16 11.72
C SER A 178 10.43 -11.38 12.52
N LEU A 179 10.03 -12.46 11.86
CA LEU A 179 9.67 -13.73 12.51
C LEU A 179 10.86 -14.34 13.26
N PHE A 180 12.06 -14.29 12.68
CA PHE A 180 13.27 -14.79 13.34
C PHE A 180 13.75 -13.89 14.49
N LYS A 181 13.72 -12.56 14.30
CA LYS A 181 14.28 -11.62 15.27
C LYS A 181 13.37 -11.39 16.48
N SER A 182 12.06 -11.48 16.30
CA SER A 182 11.10 -11.20 17.38
C SER A 182 9.87 -12.09 17.23
N PRO A 183 9.93 -13.36 17.68
CA PRO A 183 8.81 -14.29 17.50
C PRO A 183 7.53 -13.74 18.14
N ASN A 184 7.55 -13.15 19.33
CA ASN A 184 6.31 -12.59 19.93
C ASN A 184 5.71 -11.39 19.16
N PHE A 185 6.40 -10.89 18.15
CA PHE A 185 5.95 -9.77 17.32
C PHE A 185 4.85 -10.19 16.34
N TYR A 186 4.82 -11.45 15.86
CA TYR A 186 3.87 -11.89 14.82
C TYR A 186 2.40 -11.73 15.23
N LEU A 187 2.06 -11.94 16.51
CA LEU A 187 0.68 -11.84 16.98
C LEU A 187 0.10 -10.43 16.78
N LYS A 188 0.92 -9.38 16.89
CA LYS A 188 0.47 -8.00 16.66
C LYS A 188 0.16 -7.76 15.19
N PHE A 189 1.00 -8.27 14.29
CA PHE A 189 0.82 -8.07 12.85
C PHE A 189 -0.19 -9.04 12.24
N PHE A 190 -0.44 -10.18 12.86
CA PHE A 190 -1.49 -11.12 12.43
C PHE A 190 -2.87 -10.44 12.41
N TRP A 191 -3.21 -9.69 13.46
CA TRP A 191 -4.47 -8.93 13.50
C TRP A 191 -4.53 -7.80 12.48
N THR A 192 -3.37 -7.21 12.16
CA THR A 192 -3.27 -6.20 11.09
C THR A 192 -3.53 -6.84 9.74
N GLY A 193 -2.90 -7.98 9.48
CA GLY A 193 -3.10 -8.79 8.28
C GLY A 193 -4.56 -9.18 8.11
N ILE A 194 -5.23 -9.68 9.14
CA ILE A 194 -6.66 -10.04 9.06
C ILE A 194 -7.53 -8.82 8.71
N TYR A 195 -7.34 -7.70 9.42
CA TYR A 195 -8.14 -6.50 9.16
C TYR A 195 -7.94 -6.01 7.72
N PHE A 196 -6.68 -5.87 7.30
CA PHE A 196 -6.36 -5.35 5.98
C PHE A 196 -6.63 -6.36 4.86
N LEU A 197 -6.61 -7.66 5.12
CA LEU A 197 -7.07 -8.68 4.17
C LEU A 197 -8.53 -8.43 3.82
N PHE A 198 -9.39 -8.27 4.83
CA PHE A 198 -10.81 -7.97 4.64
C PHE A 198 -11.01 -6.62 3.94
N PHE A 199 -10.33 -5.58 4.43
CA PHE A 199 -10.38 -4.24 3.86
C PHE A 199 -9.99 -4.23 2.39
N SER A 200 -8.81 -4.76 2.05
CA SER A 200 -8.22 -4.68 0.71
C SER A 200 -8.99 -5.56 -0.26
N LEU A 201 -9.51 -6.71 0.18
CA LEU A 201 -10.35 -7.55 -0.66
C LEU A 201 -11.66 -6.86 -1.05
N ILE A 202 -12.33 -6.19 -0.10
CA ILE A 202 -13.55 -5.42 -0.42
C ILE A 202 -13.22 -4.29 -1.39
N TYR A 203 -12.12 -3.58 -1.14
CA TYR A 203 -11.70 -2.48 -2.00
C TYR A 203 -11.37 -2.95 -3.41
N GLU A 204 -10.57 -4.01 -3.56
CA GLU A 204 -10.21 -4.62 -4.85
C GLU A 204 -11.45 -5.01 -5.65
N VAL A 205 -12.35 -5.78 -5.02
CA VAL A 205 -13.60 -6.22 -5.66
C VAL A 205 -14.46 -5.01 -6.05
N THR A 206 -14.53 -3.99 -5.20
CA THR A 206 -15.28 -2.76 -5.50
C THR A 206 -14.68 -2.03 -6.70
N ALA A 207 -13.37 -1.84 -6.72
CA ALA A 207 -12.64 -1.13 -7.76
C ALA A 207 -12.77 -1.85 -9.12
N LEU A 208 -12.60 -3.18 -9.13
CA LEU A 208 -12.74 -3.99 -10.35
C LEU A 208 -14.16 -3.98 -10.90
N LEU A 209 -15.18 -4.11 -10.04
CA LEU A 209 -16.57 -4.09 -10.49
C LEU A 209 -17.03 -2.70 -10.97
N LEU A 210 -16.39 -1.63 -10.49
CA LEU A 210 -16.59 -0.27 -10.98
C LEU A 210 -15.70 0.07 -12.20
N GLY A 211 -14.83 -0.85 -12.63
CA GLY A 211 -13.91 -0.63 -13.75
C GLY A 211 -12.85 0.44 -13.48
N GLN A 212 -12.47 0.65 -12.22
CA GLN A 212 -11.50 1.66 -11.81
C GLN A 212 -10.06 1.29 -12.21
N TRP A 213 -9.75 0.00 -12.27
CA TRP A 213 -8.56 -0.54 -12.94
C TRP A 213 -8.82 -1.96 -13.44
N THR A 214 -7.88 -2.48 -14.21
CA THR A 214 -7.92 -3.82 -14.81
C THR A 214 -6.53 -4.46 -14.84
N PHE A 215 -6.46 -5.78 -15.06
CA PHE A 215 -5.22 -6.54 -15.21
C PHE A 215 -5.14 -7.18 -16.61
N PRO A 216 -4.75 -6.42 -17.65
CA PRO A 216 -4.90 -6.86 -19.03
C PRO A 216 -3.90 -7.93 -19.48
N ALA A 217 -2.69 -8.00 -18.90
CA ALA A 217 -1.66 -8.94 -19.33
C ALA A 217 -1.67 -10.25 -18.52
N GLU A 218 -2.55 -11.19 -18.89
CA GLU A 218 -2.66 -12.49 -18.19
C GLU A 218 -1.35 -13.29 -18.13
N HIS A 219 -0.45 -13.08 -19.10
CA HIS A 219 0.84 -13.77 -19.18
C HIS A 219 1.90 -13.24 -18.19
N GLN A 220 1.64 -12.12 -17.50
CA GLN A 220 2.56 -11.55 -16.50
C GLN A 220 2.38 -12.15 -15.10
N PHE A 221 1.40 -13.04 -14.92
CA PHE A 221 1.00 -13.59 -13.63
C PHE A 221 1.06 -15.11 -13.64
N VAL A 222 1.36 -15.69 -12.48
CA VAL A 222 1.41 -17.15 -12.31
C VAL A 222 0.02 -17.75 -12.40
N SER A 223 -0.98 -17.08 -11.82
CA SER A 223 -2.37 -17.51 -11.83
C SER A 223 -3.31 -16.36 -11.47
N TYR A 224 -4.61 -16.63 -11.49
CA TYR A 224 -5.66 -15.70 -11.11
C TYR A 224 -6.54 -16.28 -10.02
N VAL A 225 -7.09 -15.40 -9.19
CA VAL A 225 -8.16 -15.71 -8.24
C VAL A 225 -9.44 -15.02 -8.68
N SER A 226 -10.58 -15.64 -8.39
CA SER A 226 -11.90 -15.13 -8.76
C SER A 226 -12.82 -15.07 -7.55
N PHE A 227 -13.48 -13.93 -7.37
CA PHE A 227 -14.49 -13.67 -6.35
C PHE A 227 -15.76 -13.17 -7.03
N GLY A 228 -16.67 -14.11 -7.36
CA GLY A 228 -17.84 -13.80 -8.17
C GLY A 228 -17.42 -13.32 -9.57
N ALA A 229 -17.80 -12.08 -9.92
CA ALA A 229 -17.45 -11.46 -11.20
C ALA A 229 -16.09 -10.74 -11.17
N ALA A 230 -15.50 -10.52 -10.00
CA ALA A 230 -14.16 -9.92 -9.89
C ALA A 230 -13.09 -10.99 -10.08
N ARG A 231 -12.09 -10.70 -10.92
CA ARG A 231 -10.94 -11.56 -11.20
C ARG A 231 -9.66 -10.72 -11.18
N PHE A 232 -8.66 -11.17 -10.44
CA PHE A 232 -7.36 -10.48 -10.31
C PHE A 232 -6.22 -11.48 -10.07
N PRO A 233 -4.96 -11.07 -10.27
CA PRO A 233 -3.82 -11.96 -10.16
C PRO A 233 -3.64 -12.59 -8.77
N LEU A 234 -3.04 -13.79 -8.74
CA LEU A 234 -2.67 -14.45 -7.48
C LEU A 234 -1.64 -13.62 -6.69
N GLU A 235 -0.73 -12.94 -7.39
CA GLU A 235 0.28 -12.06 -6.82
C GLU A 235 -0.33 -10.87 -6.09
N GLU A 236 -1.36 -10.25 -6.66
CA GLU A 236 -2.17 -9.19 -6.04
C GLU A 236 -2.80 -9.72 -4.74
N PHE A 237 -3.41 -10.90 -4.78
CA PHE A 237 -4.00 -11.53 -3.61
C PHE A 237 -2.99 -11.77 -2.47
N ILE A 238 -1.83 -12.35 -2.81
CA ILE A 238 -0.83 -12.75 -1.81
C ILE A 238 -0.05 -11.53 -1.30
N PHE A 239 0.61 -10.80 -2.19
CA PHE A 239 1.58 -9.78 -1.77
C PHE A 239 0.91 -8.48 -1.37
N TRP A 240 -0.19 -8.11 -2.01
CA TRP A 240 -0.87 -6.86 -1.72
C TRP A 240 -1.99 -7.02 -0.69
N ILE A 241 -2.99 -7.83 -1.02
CA ILE A 241 -4.20 -7.99 -0.19
C ILE A 241 -3.87 -8.67 1.14
N MET A 242 -3.10 -9.76 1.13
CA MET A 242 -2.80 -10.53 2.34
C MET A 242 -1.59 -9.99 3.13
N LEU A 243 -0.46 -9.73 2.45
CA LEU A 243 0.82 -9.48 3.13
C LEU A 243 1.29 -8.02 3.11
N GLY A 244 0.72 -7.17 2.25
CA GLY A 244 1.23 -5.81 2.03
C GLY A 244 1.16 -4.94 3.28
N SER A 245 0.06 -5.05 4.04
CA SER A 245 -0.17 -4.28 5.26
C SER A 245 0.71 -4.76 6.41
N VAL A 246 0.97 -6.07 6.47
CA VAL A 246 1.89 -6.70 7.43
C VAL A 246 3.30 -6.20 7.18
N ALA A 247 3.79 -6.29 5.93
CA ALA A 247 5.12 -5.80 5.57
C ALA A 247 5.26 -4.29 5.80
N THR A 248 4.27 -3.50 5.40
CA THR A 248 4.25 -2.04 5.63
C THR A 248 4.35 -1.71 7.12
N SER A 249 3.56 -2.39 7.95
CA SER A 249 3.59 -2.19 9.40
C SER A 249 4.93 -2.60 10.00
N LEU A 250 5.58 -3.63 9.48
CA LEU A 250 6.92 -4.06 9.92
C LEU A 250 7.99 -3.05 9.51
N TYR A 251 7.99 -2.57 8.25
CA TYR A 251 8.88 -1.51 7.81
C TYR A 251 8.73 -0.28 8.69
N TYR A 252 7.51 0.21 8.84
CA TYR A 252 7.21 1.33 9.71
C TYR A 252 7.71 1.08 11.13
N SER A 253 7.47 -0.12 11.66
CA SER A 253 7.84 -0.47 13.03
C SER A 253 9.36 -0.46 13.28
N LEU A 254 10.13 -0.99 12.34
CA LEU A 254 11.58 -1.07 12.43
C LEU A 254 12.27 0.30 12.37
N LEU A 255 11.62 1.30 11.78
CA LEU A 255 12.17 2.67 11.74
C LEU A 255 12.12 3.37 13.09
N HIS A 256 11.20 2.98 13.99
CA HIS A 256 11.02 3.66 15.27
C HIS A 256 11.50 2.84 16.48
N LYS A 257 11.55 1.52 16.40
CA LYS A 257 11.94 0.69 17.55
C LYS A 257 13.44 0.84 17.81
N LYS A 258 13.82 1.06 19.07
CA LYS A 258 15.22 0.91 19.48
C LYS A 258 15.52 -0.58 19.37
N ILE A 259 16.44 -0.96 18.49
CA ILE A 259 16.97 -2.32 18.47
C ILE A 259 17.92 -2.35 19.65
N ASP A 260 17.42 -2.82 20.78
CA ASP A 260 18.27 -3.22 21.91
C ASP A 260 18.96 -4.56 21.57
#